data_AF-A0A0N4UMR9-F1
#
_entry.id   AF-A0A0N4UMR9-F1
#
_cell.length_a   1.000
_cell.length_b   1.000
_cell.length_c   1.000
_cell.angle_alpha   90.00
_cell.angle_beta   90.00
_cell.angle_gamma   90.00
#
_symmetry.space_group_name_H-M   'P 1'
#
loop_
_entity.id
_entity.type
_entity.pdbx_description
1 polymer ?
#
loop_
_entity_poly.entity_id
_entity_poly.type
_entity_poly.pdbx_seq_one_letter_code
_entity_poly.pdbx_strand_id
1 'polypeptide(L)'
;LGNICICAIGYFYDGVACKKSGGAQVGEYCSSINQCQPANSQCLGNICTCATGYFYNGVACTKSSPPTRLSCTVVGAQVEFRNGYPVNCLTADCSQGYYCEYNKFYNQGQYICCGELPGTYVKSTQILKDLFKGKIRTYAYTNKPLECSAPTSCNVFTETPYCVFSKRYNQRVCCSTFTC
;
A
#
# COMPACT_ATOMS: atom_id res chain seq x y z
N LEU A 1 32.32 -17.87 3.90
CA LEU A 1 31.04 -18.34 3.34
C LEU A 1 29.99 -18.16 4.42
N GLY A 2 29.16 -17.12 4.32
CA GLY A 2 28.22 -16.73 5.37
C GLY A 2 26.96 -17.59 5.36
N ASN A 3 26.57 -18.11 6.52
CA ASN A 3 25.36 -18.90 6.70
C ASN A 3 24.13 -18.00 6.55
N ILE A 4 23.49 -18.05 5.38
CA ILE A 4 22.19 -17.41 5.14
C ILE A 4 21.13 -18.29 5.82
N CYS A 5 20.42 -17.72 6.80
CA CYS A 5 19.25 -18.35 7.40
C CYS A 5 18.05 -18.16 6.46
N ILE A 6 17.48 -19.26 5.99
CA ILE A 6 16.25 -19.28 5.19
C ILE A 6 15.11 -19.90 6.00
N CYS A 7 13.88 -19.48 5.72
CA CYS A 7 12.72 -20.10 6.35
C CYS A 7 12.58 -21.57 5.95
N ALA A 8 12.09 -22.39 6.88
CA ALA A 8 11.79 -23.78 6.63
C ALA A 8 10.74 -23.92 5.50
N ILE A 9 10.70 -25.09 4.85
CA ILE A 9 9.70 -25.38 3.82
C ILE A 9 8.30 -25.17 4.40
N GLY A 10 7.44 -24.46 3.65
CA GLY A 10 6.11 -24.09 4.12
C GLY A 10 6.09 -22.84 5.01
N TYR A 11 7.19 -22.08 5.09
CA TYR A 11 7.26 -20.77 5.73
C TYR A 11 7.84 -19.72 4.77
N PHE A 12 7.49 -18.45 4.97
CA PHE A 12 8.06 -17.31 4.27
C PHE A 12 8.57 -16.26 5.26
N TYR A 13 9.60 -15.52 4.87
CA TYR A 13 10.12 -14.41 5.68
C TYR A 13 9.27 -13.17 5.44
N ASP A 14 8.65 -12.64 6.49
CA ASP A 14 7.76 -11.46 6.40
C ASP A 14 8.50 -10.12 6.61
N GLY A 15 9.83 -10.16 6.72
CA GLY A 15 10.66 -9.01 7.08
C GLY A 15 11.09 -9.00 8.55
N VAL A 16 10.40 -9.75 9.43
CA VAL A 16 10.66 -9.84 10.87
C VAL A 16 10.90 -11.29 11.32
N ALA A 17 10.08 -12.23 10.85
CA ALA A 17 10.12 -13.63 11.23
C ALA A 17 9.66 -14.57 10.09
N CYS A 18 9.94 -15.87 10.26
CA CYS A 18 9.39 -16.89 9.38
C CYS A 18 7.94 -17.20 9.78
N LYS A 19 6.99 -16.86 8.91
CA LYS A 19 5.55 -17.16 9.07
C LYS A 19 5.13 -18.32 8.20
N LYS A 20 4.13 -19.09 8.65
CA LYS A 20 3.61 -20.25 7.92
C LYS A 20 2.95 -19.80 6.60
N SER A 21 3.31 -20.43 5.50
CA SER A 21 2.67 -20.25 4.20
C SER A 21 1.20 -20.69 4.26
N GLY A 22 0.30 -19.85 3.77
CA GLY A 22 -1.14 -20.06 3.80
C GLY A 22 -1.79 -19.65 5.13
N GLY A 23 -1.10 -18.86 5.95
CA GLY A 23 -1.60 -18.33 7.22
C GLY A 23 -1.82 -16.83 7.25
N ALA A 24 -1.40 -16.09 6.23
CA ALA A 24 -1.45 -14.63 6.25
C ALA A 24 -2.89 -14.13 6.09
N GLN A 25 -3.35 -13.35 7.07
CA GLN A 25 -4.65 -12.69 7.03
C GLN A 25 -4.61 -11.45 6.11
N VAL A 26 -5.78 -10.91 5.79
CA VAL A 26 -5.86 -9.62 5.09
C VAL A 26 -5.15 -8.55 5.91
N GLY A 27 -4.33 -7.72 5.26
CA GLY A 27 -3.49 -6.70 5.92
C GLY A 27 -2.11 -7.20 6.35
N GLU A 28 -1.85 -8.51 6.32
CA GLU A 28 -0.52 -9.06 6.62
C GLU A 28 0.38 -9.16 5.39
N TYR A 29 1.69 -9.26 5.64
CA TYR A 29 2.68 -9.38 4.57
C TYR A 29 2.53 -10.69 3.79
N CYS A 30 2.79 -10.62 2.49
CA CYS A 30 2.93 -11.76 1.60
C CYS A 30 3.98 -11.47 0.52
N SER A 31 4.56 -12.52 -0.04
CA SER A 31 5.36 -12.49 -1.27
C SER A 31 4.71 -13.26 -2.43
N SER A 32 3.65 -14.03 -2.16
CA SER A 32 2.88 -14.73 -3.19
C SER A 32 1.43 -14.95 -2.76
N ILE A 33 0.53 -15.12 -3.73
CA ILE A 33 -0.91 -15.32 -3.47
C ILE A 33 -1.19 -16.55 -2.59
N ASN A 34 -0.41 -17.62 -2.74
CA ASN A 34 -0.60 -18.87 -1.98
C ASN A 34 -0.35 -18.72 -0.46
N GLN A 35 0.14 -17.55 -0.03
CA GLN A 35 0.37 -17.27 1.39
C GLN A 35 -0.84 -16.65 2.08
N CYS A 36 -1.74 -16.03 1.31
CA CYS A 36 -2.94 -15.39 1.84
C CYS A 36 -4.01 -16.45 2.13
N GLN A 37 -4.39 -16.55 3.40
CA GLN A 37 -5.29 -17.59 3.90
C GLN A 37 -6.75 -17.40 3.48
N PRO A 38 -7.32 -16.17 3.49
CA PRO A 38 -8.71 -15.98 3.10
C PRO A 38 -8.94 -16.30 1.62
N ALA A 39 -9.98 -17.09 1.31
CA ALA A 39 -10.40 -17.30 -0.07
C ALA A 39 -10.78 -15.96 -0.74
N ASN A 40 -10.56 -15.84 -2.05
CA ASN A 40 -10.73 -14.59 -2.81
C ASN A 40 -9.83 -13.44 -2.34
N SER A 41 -8.71 -13.76 -1.70
CA SER A 41 -7.62 -12.82 -1.47
C SER A 41 -6.55 -12.91 -2.56
N GLN A 42 -5.72 -11.88 -2.64
CA GLN A 42 -4.57 -11.76 -3.52
C GLN A 42 -3.41 -11.14 -2.74
N CYS A 43 -2.19 -11.40 -3.19
CA CYS A 43 -1.01 -10.74 -2.64
C CYS A 43 -0.67 -9.50 -3.48
N LEU A 44 -0.85 -8.31 -2.91
CA LEU A 44 -0.69 -7.04 -3.62
C LEU A 44 0.20 -6.08 -2.85
N GLY A 45 1.25 -5.56 -3.49
CA GLY A 45 2.19 -4.65 -2.82
C GLY A 45 2.86 -5.29 -1.60
N ASN A 46 3.01 -6.62 -1.63
CA ASN A 46 3.43 -7.47 -0.52
C ASN A 46 2.47 -7.51 0.67
N ILE A 47 1.19 -7.19 0.48
CA ILE A 47 0.16 -7.26 1.51
C ILE A 47 -1.01 -8.11 1.00
N CYS A 48 -1.51 -9.01 1.83
CA CYS A 48 -2.71 -9.78 1.53
C CYS A 48 -3.93 -8.85 1.51
N THR A 49 -4.64 -8.84 0.39
CA THR A 49 -5.84 -8.03 0.18
C THR A 49 -6.95 -8.87 -0.42
N CYS A 50 -8.20 -8.44 -0.28
CA CYS A 50 -9.28 -9.01 -1.07
C CYS A 50 -9.11 -8.68 -2.55
N ALA A 51 -9.45 -9.63 -3.42
CA ALA A 51 -9.52 -9.42 -4.84
C ALA A 51 -10.55 -8.31 -5.18
N THR A 52 -10.38 -7.67 -6.33
CA THR A 52 -11.32 -6.63 -6.78
C THR A 52 -12.76 -7.15 -6.77
N GLY A 53 -13.64 -6.41 -6.11
CA GLY A 53 -15.05 -6.79 -5.93
C GLY A 53 -15.36 -7.66 -4.73
N TYR A 54 -14.35 -7.99 -3.92
CA TYR A 54 -14.50 -8.65 -2.63
C TYR A 54 -14.07 -7.72 -1.50
N PHE A 55 -14.73 -7.84 -0.36
CA PHE A 55 -14.44 -7.06 0.83
C PHE A 55 -14.27 -7.96 2.04
N TYR A 56 -13.32 -7.60 2.90
CA TYR A 56 -13.04 -8.37 4.11
C TYR A 56 -14.11 -8.09 5.17
N ASN A 57 -14.78 -9.14 5.63
CA ASN A 57 -15.85 -9.05 6.64
C ASN A 57 -15.40 -9.34 8.08
N GLY A 58 -14.08 -9.47 8.32
CA GLY A 58 -13.53 -9.90 9.60
C GLY A 58 -13.05 -11.36 9.61
N VAL A 59 -13.49 -12.17 8.64
CA VAL A 59 -13.15 -13.60 8.55
C VAL A 59 -12.68 -13.98 7.15
N ALA A 60 -13.36 -13.50 6.11
CA ALA A 60 -13.08 -13.86 4.73
C ALA A 60 -13.33 -12.68 3.76
N CYS A 61 -12.80 -12.81 2.55
CA CYS A 61 -13.13 -11.91 1.44
C CYS A 61 -14.42 -12.37 0.78
N THR A 62 -15.49 -11.63 1.01
CA THR A 62 -16.84 -11.94 0.49
C THR A 62 -17.26 -10.92 -0.54
N LYS A 63 -18.06 -11.36 -1.52
CA LYS A 63 -18.65 -10.45 -2.51
C LYS A 63 -19.76 -9.65 -1.82
N SER A 64 -19.53 -8.36 -1.61
CA SER A 64 -20.46 -7.47 -0.94
C SER A 64 -20.35 -6.06 -1.50
N SER A 65 -21.21 -5.15 -1.04
CA SER A 65 -21.02 -3.72 -1.26
C SER A 65 -19.80 -3.21 -0.47
N PRO A 66 -19.20 -2.08 -0.89
CA PRO A 66 -18.16 -1.42 -0.12
C PRO A 66 -18.61 -1.10 1.32
N PRO A 67 -17.69 -1.02 2.29
CA PRO A 67 -18.03 -0.65 3.65
C PRO A 67 -18.76 0.70 3.69
N THR A 68 -19.84 0.81 4.45
CA THR A 68 -20.62 2.05 4.62
C THR A 68 -19.82 3.20 5.23
N ARG A 69 -18.70 2.90 5.91
CA ARG A 69 -17.77 3.88 6.51
C ARG A 69 -16.52 4.13 5.66
N LEU A 70 -16.54 3.77 4.39
CA LEU A 70 -15.40 4.02 3.51
C LEU A 70 -15.35 5.52 3.15
N SER A 71 -14.56 6.28 3.90
CA SER A 71 -14.40 7.73 3.75
C SER A 71 -12.94 8.14 3.68
N CYS A 72 -12.66 9.28 3.06
CA CYS A 72 -11.34 9.88 3.07
C CYS A 72 -11.04 10.59 4.39
N THR A 73 -9.76 10.73 4.74
CA THR A 73 -9.34 11.46 5.95
C THR A 73 -9.69 12.94 5.84
N VAL A 74 -9.56 13.52 4.65
CA VAL A 74 -9.96 14.91 4.41
C VAL A 74 -11.48 15.01 4.35
N VAL A 75 -12.03 15.86 5.22
CA VAL A 75 -13.48 16.14 5.26
C VAL A 75 -13.93 16.72 3.91
N GLY A 76 -14.95 16.11 3.32
CA GLY A 76 -15.50 16.50 2.02
C GLY A 76 -14.82 15.85 0.81
N ALA A 77 -13.65 15.21 0.98
CA ALA A 77 -13.08 14.38 -0.06
C ALA A 77 -13.88 13.09 -0.25
N GLN A 78 -13.95 12.61 -1.48
CA GLN A 78 -14.67 11.42 -1.89
C GLN A 78 -13.70 10.32 -2.32
N VAL A 79 -14.15 9.08 -2.13
CA VAL A 79 -13.42 7.90 -2.58
C VAL A 79 -13.62 7.76 -4.08
N GLU A 80 -12.53 7.51 -4.81
CA GLU A 80 -12.61 7.19 -6.23
C GLU A 80 -13.21 5.79 -6.40
N PHE A 81 -14.24 5.67 -7.24
CA PHE A 81 -14.82 4.39 -7.63
C PHE A 81 -14.60 4.13 -9.10
N ARG A 82 -14.21 2.90 -9.44
CA ARG A 82 -14.24 2.37 -10.81
C ARG A 82 -15.13 1.14 -10.83
N ASN A 83 -16.12 1.17 -11.72
CA ASN A 83 -17.10 0.08 -11.86
C ASN A 83 -17.78 -0.29 -10.52
N GLY A 84 -18.03 0.71 -9.67
CA GLY A 84 -18.67 0.51 -8.35
C GLY A 84 -17.74 0.03 -7.24
N TYR A 85 -16.44 -0.14 -7.49
CA TYR A 85 -15.46 -0.55 -6.49
C TYR A 85 -14.44 0.54 -6.18
N PRO A 86 -14.01 0.69 -4.91
CA PRO A 86 -12.97 1.64 -4.53
C PRO A 86 -11.68 1.35 -5.28
N VAL A 87 -11.05 2.39 -5.83
CA VAL A 87 -9.76 2.23 -6.51
C VAL A 87 -8.67 2.05 -5.47
N ASN A 88 -8.02 0.89 -5.50
CA ASN A 88 -6.84 0.62 -4.69
C ASN A 88 -5.60 1.19 -5.39
N CYS A 89 -4.98 2.20 -4.79
CA CYS A 89 -3.84 2.88 -5.38
C CYS A 89 -2.50 2.14 -5.29
N LEU A 90 -2.48 0.92 -4.74
CA LEU A 90 -1.38 -0.02 -4.95
C LEU A 90 -1.50 -0.77 -6.29
N THR A 91 -2.71 -0.93 -6.83
CA THR A 91 -2.95 -1.62 -8.13
C THR A 91 -3.07 -0.68 -9.32
N ALA A 92 -3.61 0.51 -9.10
CA ALA A 92 -4.00 1.40 -10.18
C ALA A 92 -3.74 2.83 -9.79
N ASP A 93 -3.19 3.62 -10.71
CA ASP A 93 -3.00 5.05 -10.48
C ASP A 93 -4.34 5.73 -10.25
N CYS A 94 -4.40 6.63 -9.27
CA CYS A 94 -5.59 7.45 -9.04
C CYS A 94 -5.86 8.39 -10.22
N SER A 95 -7.14 8.65 -10.49
CA SER A 95 -7.54 9.62 -11.50
C SER A 95 -7.08 11.04 -11.13
N GLN A 96 -7.03 11.93 -12.13
CA GLN A 96 -6.65 13.32 -11.91
C GLN A 96 -7.59 13.97 -10.88
N GLY A 97 -7.00 14.54 -9.82
CA GLY A 97 -7.74 15.15 -8.70
C GLY A 97 -7.80 14.27 -7.45
N TYR A 98 -7.41 13.01 -7.57
CA TYR A 98 -7.31 12.06 -6.47
C TYR A 98 -5.85 11.85 -6.05
N TYR A 99 -5.66 11.50 -4.79
CA TYR A 99 -4.40 11.14 -4.14
C TYR A 99 -4.55 9.80 -3.43
N CYS A 100 -3.44 9.13 -3.19
CA CYS A 100 -3.44 7.84 -2.51
C CYS A 100 -3.40 8.03 -0.99
N GLU A 101 -4.31 7.40 -0.26
CA GLU A 101 -4.42 7.50 1.19
C GLU A 101 -4.65 6.11 1.81
N TYR A 102 -4.04 5.84 2.97
CA TYR A 102 -4.34 4.63 3.73
C TYR A 102 -5.68 4.75 4.46
N ASN A 103 -6.53 3.74 4.31
CA ASN A 103 -7.83 3.63 4.95
C ASN A 103 -7.93 2.34 5.77
N LYS A 104 -8.01 2.48 7.09
CA LYS A 104 -8.14 1.36 8.04
C LYS A 104 -9.44 0.54 7.91
N PHE A 105 -10.46 1.10 7.28
CA PHE A 105 -11.77 0.46 7.11
C PHE A 105 -11.89 -0.29 5.78
N TYR A 106 -10.98 -0.08 4.84
CA TYR A 106 -10.93 -0.83 3.59
C TYR A 106 -10.06 -2.07 3.75
N ASN A 107 -10.67 -3.26 3.73
CA ASN A 107 -9.95 -4.55 3.78
C ASN A 107 -8.86 -4.59 4.88
N GLN A 108 -9.25 -4.28 6.13
CA GLN A 108 -8.36 -4.20 7.31
C GLN A 108 -7.15 -3.26 7.18
N GLY A 109 -7.19 -2.27 6.29
CA GLY A 109 -6.12 -1.30 6.15
C GLY A 109 -5.47 -1.34 4.79
N GLN A 110 -5.99 -0.54 3.88
CA GLN A 110 -5.48 -0.47 2.51
C GLN A 110 -5.53 0.92 1.94
N TYR A 111 -4.77 1.08 0.87
CA TYR A 111 -4.66 2.32 0.16
C TYR A 111 -5.82 2.49 -0.83
N ILE A 112 -6.51 3.61 -0.72
CA ILE A 112 -7.60 4.02 -1.61
C ILE A 112 -7.27 5.36 -2.27
N CYS A 113 -7.83 5.59 -3.44
CA CYS A 113 -7.81 6.90 -4.07
C CYS A 113 -8.87 7.80 -3.42
N CYS A 114 -8.43 8.93 -2.90
CA CYS A 114 -9.23 9.93 -2.22
C CYS A 114 -9.04 11.29 -2.89
N GLY A 115 -10.11 12.05 -3.11
CA GLY A 115 -10.01 13.28 -3.89
C GLY A 115 -11.33 13.99 -4.06
N GLU A 116 -11.32 15.04 -4.88
CA GLU A 116 -12.54 15.77 -5.24
C GLU A 116 -13.09 15.23 -6.56
N LEU A 117 -14.42 15.33 -6.76
CA LEU A 117 -15.05 14.95 -8.02
C LEU A 117 -14.42 15.74 -9.19
N PRO A 118 -14.20 15.11 -10.36
CA PRO A 118 -13.67 15.81 -11.52
C PRO A 118 -14.59 17.00 -11.89
N GLY A 119 -14.12 18.24 -11.71
CA GLY A 119 -14.85 19.46 -12.09
C GLY A 119 -15.08 20.47 -10.96
N THR A 120 -14.96 20.09 -9.70
CA THR A 120 -14.93 21.01 -8.55
C THR A 120 -13.48 21.26 -8.14
N TYR A 121 -12.87 22.32 -8.66
CA TYR A 121 -11.46 22.64 -8.40
C TYR A 121 -11.35 23.48 -7.12
N VAL A 122 -11.03 22.88 -5.98
CA VAL A 122 -10.63 23.64 -4.78
C VAL A 122 -9.11 23.57 -4.62
N LYS A 123 -8.49 24.71 -4.31
CA LYS A 123 -7.03 24.92 -4.09
C LYS A 123 -6.40 24.01 -3.01
N SER A 124 -7.19 23.21 -2.29
CA SER A 124 -6.80 22.21 -1.29
C SER A 124 -5.97 21.05 -1.89
N THR A 125 -6.25 20.65 -3.12
CA THR A 125 -5.71 19.43 -3.75
C THR A 125 -4.21 19.47 -4.06
N GLN A 126 -3.62 20.65 -4.31
CA GLN A 126 -2.17 20.77 -4.52
C GLN A 126 -1.41 20.66 -3.18
N ILE A 127 -1.92 21.32 -2.14
CA ILE A 127 -1.36 21.27 -0.78
C ILE A 127 -1.46 19.84 -0.20
N LEU A 128 -2.56 19.13 -0.47
CA LEU A 128 -2.78 17.76 -0.01
C LEU A 128 -1.96 16.73 -0.81
N LYS A 129 -1.80 16.88 -2.13
CA LYS A 129 -0.88 16.05 -2.93
C LYS A 129 0.56 16.14 -2.46
N ASP A 130 0.97 17.30 -1.94
CA ASP A 130 2.30 17.51 -1.36
C ASP A 130 2.39 17.02 0.11
N LEU A 131 1.26 16.89 0.81
CA LEU A 131 1.19 16.34 2.18
C LEU A 131 1.20 14.80 2.22
N PHE A 132 0.63 14.12 1.21
CA PHE A 132 0.50 12.66 1.16
C PHE A 132 1.55 11.95 0.28
N LYS A 133 2.36 12.69 -0.48
CA LYS A 133 3.58 12.13 -1.08
C LYS A 133 4.57 11.81 0.03
N GLY A 134 5.00 10.54 0.10
CA GLY A 134 6.03 10.17 1.04
C GLY A 134 7.29 11.02 0.81
N LYS A 135 7.81 11.59 1.88
CA LYS A 135 9.15 12.16 1.91
C LYS A 135 10.16 11.08 1.55
N ILE A 136 10.96 11.35 0.53
CA ILE A 136 12.08 10.50 0.14
C ILE A 136 13.31 10.85 0.97
N ARG A 137 14.12 9.83 1.30
CA ARG A 137 15.45 10.06 1.85
C ARG A 137 16.42 10.34 0.71
N THR A 138 17.36 11.26 0.93
CA THR A 138 18.41 11.59 -0.02
C THR A 138 19.78 11.32 0.60
N TYR A 139 20.78 11.06 -0.24
CA TYR A 139 22.18 11.12 0.19
C TYR A 139 22.50 12.53 0.69
N ALA A 140 23.24 12.61 1.79
CA ALA A 140 23.63 13.89 2.38
C ALA A 140 24.29 14.78 1.33
N TYR A 141 23.89 16.06 1.27
CA TYR A 141 24.47 17.11 0.42
C TYR A 141 24.35 16.93 -1.10
N THR A 142 23.60 15.95 -1.60
CA THR A 142 23.51 15.72 -3.06
C THR A 142 22.11 15.83 -3.65
N ASN A 143 21.07 16.01 -2.82
CA ASN A 143 19.64 15.96 -3.22
C ASN A 143 19.25 14.71 -4.05
N LYS A 144 20.14 13.73 -4.17
CA LYS A 144 19.91 12.49 -4.91
C LYS A 144 19.14 11.52 -4.01
N PRO A 145 18.08 10.87 -4.52
CA PRO A 145 17.32 9.90 -3.74
C PRO A 145 18.22 8.74 -3.29
N LEU A 146 18.01 8.30 -2.05
CA LEU A 146 18.67 7.14 -1.51
C LEU A 146 18.05 5.89 -2.14
N GLU A 147 18.82 5.25 -3.00
CA GLU A 147 18.39 4.05 -3.71
C GLU A 147 18.29 2.86 -2.75
N CYS A 148 17.31 1.99 -3.00
CA CYS A 148 17.11 0.78 -2.23
C CYS A 148 16.81 -0.40 -3.15
N SER A 149 17.34 -1.57 -2.80
CA SER A 149 17.24 -2.77 -3.62
C SER A 149 16.29 -3.82 -3.02
N ALA A 150 16.24 -3.92 -1.69
CA ALA A 150 15.38 -4.85 -0.97
C ALA A 150 14.31 -4.11 -0.13
N PRO A 151 13.16 -4.74 0.14
CA PRO A 151 12.12 -4.15 1.00
C PRO A 151 12.64 -3.67 2.35
N THR A 152 13.63 -4.36 2.92
CA THR A 152 14.23 -4.07 4.23
C THR A 152 15.39 -3.08 4.18
N SER A 153 15.86 -2.68 2.99
CA SER A 153 17.02 -1.78 2.84
C SER A 153 16.84 -0.45 3.58
N CYS A 154 15.59 -0.05 3.83
CA CYS A 154 15.25 1.23 4.41
C CYS A 154 14.86 1.15 5.90
N ASN A 155 14.74 -0.05 6.49
CA ASN A 155 14.27 -0.24 7.87
C ASN A 155 15.17 0.43 8.92
N VAL A 156 16.44 0.67 8.60
CA VAL A 156 17.38 1.42 9.44
C VAL A 156 16.98 2.90 9.58
N PHE A 157 16.12 3.41 8.70
CA PHE A 157 15.64 4.78 8.70
C PHE A 157 14.20 4.84 9.22
N THR A 158 14.05 5.24 10.48
CA THR A 158 12.75 5.34 11.16
C THR A 158 11.77 6.27 10.47
N GLU A 159 12.25 7.34 9.82
CA GLU A 159 11.40 8.30 9.09
C GLU A 159 11.08 7.87 7.66
N THR A 160 11.88 6.99 7.06
CA THR A 160 11.70 6.55 5.66
C THR A 160 11.92 5.04 5.54
N PRO A 161 11.12 4.20 6.21
CA PRO A 161 11.43 2.79 6.37
C PRO A 161 11.06 1.95 5.14
N TYR A 162 10.34 2.51 4.16
CA TYR A 162 9.79 1.75 3.05
C TYR A 162 10.65 1.89 1.79
N CYS A 163 11.06 0.76 1.21
CA CYS A 163 11.68 0.74 -0.10
C CYS A 163 10.60 0.63 -1.20
N VAL A 164 10.32 1.72 -1.91
CA VAL A 164 9.27 1.77 -2.93
C VAL A 164 9.75 2.38 -4.24
N PHE A 165 9.13 1.97 -5.35
CA PHE A 165 9.48 2.50 -6.65
C PHE A 165 8.94 3.92 -6.83
N SER A 166 9.84 4.88 -7.06
CA SER A 166 9.45 6.26 -7.38
C SER A 166 9.46 6.50 -8.88
N LYS A 167 8.28 6.81 -9.43
CA LYS A 167 8.14 7.19 -10.86
C LYS A 167 8.93 8.44 -11.20
N ARG A 168 9.07 9.39 -10.26
CA ARG A 168 9.81 10.65 -10.47
C ARG A 168 11.29 10.42 -10.73
N TYR A 169 11.88 9.45 -10.03
CA TYR A 169 13.31 9.14 -10.12
C TYR A 169 13.59 7.89 -10.95
N ASN A 170 12.53 7.20 -11.42
CA ASN A 170 12.60 5.96 -12.17
C ASN A 170 13.47 4.88 -11.49
N GLN A 171 13.43 4.84 -10.16
CA GLN A 171 14.20 3.92 -9.34
C GLN A 171 13.49 3.66 -8.01
N ARG A 172 13.91 2.61 -7.29
CA ARG A 172 13.45 2.35 -5.93
C ARG A 172 14.17 3.25 -4.92
N VAL A 173 13.41 3.84 -4.01
CA VAL A 173 13.89 4.83 -3.03
C VAL A 173 13.37 4.54 -1.64
N CYS A 174 14.15 4.92 -0.62
CA CYS A 174 13.67 4.91 0.76
C CYS A 174 12.69 6.04 1.01
N CYS A 175 11.53 5.69 1.54
CA CYS A 175 10.43 6.62 1.68
C CYS A 175 9.62 6.45 2.96
N SER A 176 9.01 7.56 3.39
CA SER A 176 8.17 7.63 4.60
C SER A 176 6.81 6.96 4.47
N THR A 177 6.37 6.70 3.24
CA THR A 177 5.14 5.96 2.95
C THR A 177 5.42 4.92 1.85
N PHE A 178 4.42 4.08 1.55
CA PHE A 178 4.52 3.15 0.42
C PHE A 178 4.34 3.83 -0.96
N THR A 179 4.26 5.17 -1.04
CA THR A 179 3.98 5.88 -2.29
C THR A 179 4.76 7.18 -2.43
N CYS A 180 5.72 7.16 -3.37
CA CYS A 180 6.72 8.18 -3.65
C CYS A 180 7.08 8.09 -5.15
#